data_AF-M1ZQ58-F1
#
_entry.id   AF-M1ZQ58-F1
#
_cell.length_a   1.000
_cell.length_b   1.000
_cell.length_c   1.000
_cell.angle_alpha   90.00
_cell.angle_beta   90.00
_cell.angle_gamma   90.00
#
_symmetry.space_group_name_H-M   'P 1'
#
loop_
_entity.id
_entity.type
_entity.pdbx_description
1 polymer ?
#
loop_
_entity_poly.entity_id
_entity_poly.type
_entity_poly.pdbx_seq_one_letter_code
_entity_poly.pdbx_strand_id
1 'polypeptide(L)'
;NEDDTNFEWAVFVSNPNKNYIWQGSSFSLWGMSFETDNEITSVSNADSFKQNGKNVIINVKQDERLLPYNTTRIFVVKGKKHSSKAPTNFKSNLIRGDISYPTFASLPSSFTKNKPDLNEKDLIANKVDYYNPKAKVNTGNKLMYNNPASDTQLIIPMPKKMPVPINGVNGLRIWMPSKYLAMGIGTGTEYFGLNPNFMVGLSIKENFTCGLAPLESGYTENIVTVDGQKWSWPIQKKHPDGPFQQEKGNFNEIKKQYPDYLPDSAEHENYVTLKTGEPDDPSYVHAAMSSYMSLTMTREFLYAIPNNDFSGVLKEAKDPWAEFVLVDNAYNRGVYGLLQRKLFTEHRDKLINSPDINKEFNLSGFANHIENIQNVIKAMDSETESFYDANITWDDMENYFKELRLYYGRN
;
A
#
# COMPACT_ATOMS: atom_id res chain seq x y z
N ASN A 1 -8.39 -40.97 16.97
CA ASN A 1 -8.43 -42.45 17.04
C ASN A 1 -7.36 -42.99 16.14
N GLU A 2 -6.60 -43.99 16.58
CA GLU A 2 -5.52 -44.55 15.79
C GLU A 2 -5.41 -46.04 16.10
N ASP A 3 -5.36 -46.86 15.05
CA ASP A 3 -5.03 -48.29 15.13
C ASP A 3 -3.71 -48.56 14.38
N ASP A 4 -3.39 -49.85 14.18
CA ASP A 4 -2.13 -50.25 13.54
C ASP A 4 -2.04 -49.84 12.06
N THR A 5 -3.19 -49.61 11.42
CA THR A 5 -3.31 -49.42 9.96
C THR A 5 -4.02 -48.13 9.55
N ASN A 6 -4.83 -47.54 10.42
CA ASN A 6 -5.65 -46.36 10.14
C ASN A 6 -5.55 -45.34 11.26
N PHE A 7 -5.83 -44.09 10.91
CA PHE A 7 -6.01 -43.02 11.88
C PHE A 7 -7.19 -42.13 11.52
N GLU A 8 -7.66 -41.43 12.55
CA GLU A 8 -8.60 -40.33 12.47
C GLU A 8 -8.12 -39.22 13.41
N TRP A 9 -7.77 -38.08 12.84
CA TRP A 9 -7.29 -36.89 13.54
C TRP A 9 -8.33 -35.77 13.47
N ALA A 10 -8.47 -35.03 14.57
CA ALA A 10 -9.15 -33.75 14.58
C ALA A 10 -8.08 -32.65 14.43
N VAL A 11 -8.13 -31.93 13.32
CA VAL A 11 -7.22 -30.83 13.02
C VAL A 11 -8.04 -29.55 12.98
N PHE A 12 -7.58 -28.46 13.60
CA PHE A 12 -8.37 -27.24 13.68
C PHE A 12 -7.56 -25.97 13.47
N VAL A 13 -8.27 -24.92 13.05
CA VAL A 13 -7.81 -23.52 13.02
C VAL A 13 -8.79 -22.67 13.80
N SER A 14 -8.30 -21.69 14.57
CA SER A 14 -9.14 -20.91 15.47
C SER A 14 -8.69 -19.45 15.58
N ASN A 15 -9.66 -18.55 15.73
CA ASN A 15 -9.47 -17.25 16.35
C ASN A 15 -9.87 -17.37 17.84
N PRO A 16 -8.91 -17.47 18.77
CA PRO A 16 -9.22 -17.61 20.19
C PRO A 16 -9.58 -16.27 20.86
N ASN A 17 -9.38 -15.15 20.18
CA ASN A 17 -9.59 -13.83 20.75
C ASN A 17 -11.08 -13.62 21.03
N LYS A 18 -11.40 -13.06 22.19
CA LYS A 18 -12.79 -12.75 22.59
C LYS A 18 -13.11 -11.25 22.50
N ASN A 19 -12.08 -10.42 22.51
CA ASN A 19 -12.16 -8.96 22.48
C ASN A 19 -11.15 -8.42 21.46
N TYR A 20 -11.24 -7.11 21.19
CA TYR A 20 -10.31 -6.42 20.32
C TYR A 20 -8.86 -6.59 20.78
N ILE A 21 -8.03 -7.01 19.84
CA ILE A 21 -6.58 -7.06 19.90
C ILE A 21 -6.12 -6.66 18.50
N TRP A 22 -5.09 -5.82 18.43
CA TRP A 22 -4.48 -5.39 17.17
C TRP A 22 -4.13 -6.60 16.29
N GLN A 23 -4.56 -6.59 15.02
CA GLN A 23 -4.44 -7.71 14.07
C GLN A 23 -5.09 -9.02 14.52
N GLY A 24 -5.96 -8.97 15.52
CA GLY A 24 -6.61 -10.13 16.13
C GLY A 24 -8.12 -10.15 16.01
N SER A 25 -8.72 -9.17 15.31
CA SER A 25 -10.17 -9.05 15.21
C SER A 25 -10.83 -10.16 14.42
N SER A 26 -10.19 -10.55 13.33
CA SER A 26 -10.65 -11.61 12.45
C SER A 26 -9.49 -12.15 11.62
N PHE A 27 -9.53 -13.43 11.29
CA PHE A 27 -8.59 -14.04 10.36
C PHE A 27 -9.33 -14.55 9.13
N SER A 28 -8.83 -14.21 7.95
CA SER A 28 -9.28 -14.77 6.69
C SER A 28 -8.26 -15.81 6.23
N LEU A 29 -8.69 -17.03 5.93
CA LEU A 29 -7.78 -18.10 5.50
C LEU A 29 -8.35 -18.94 4.36
N TRP A 30 -7.47 -19.30 3.42
CA TRP A 30 -7.75 -20.28 2.37
C TRP A 30 -7.91 -21.69 2.95
N GLY A 31 -7.16 -21.99 4.00
CA GLY A 31 -6.96 -23.35 4.45
C GLY A 31 -5.90 -23.47 5.54
N MET A 32 -5.41 -24.69 5.67
CA MET A 32 -4.21 -24.98 6.43
C MET A 32 -3.36 -26.03 5.71
N SER A 33 -2.08 -26.07 6.05
CA SER A 33 -1.15 -27.09 5.57
C SER A 33 -0.41 -27.73 6.72
N PHE A 34 0.02 -28.98 6.51
CA PHE A 34 0.88 -29.72 7.43
C PHE A 34 1.63 -30.82 6.69
N GLU A 35 2.64 -31.38 7.33
CA GLU A 35 3.45 -32.46 6.78
C GLU A 35 3.18 -33.78 7.51
N THR A 36 3.06 -34.86 6.76
CA THR A 36 2.93 -36.22 7.31
C THR A 36 3.50 -37.26 6.35
N ASP A 37 4.03 -38.35 6.91
CA ASP A 37 4.46 -39.52 6.13
C ASP A 37 3.28 -40.48 5.84
N ASN A 38 2.10 -40.21 6.42
CA ASN A 38 0.91 -41.04 6.26
C ASN A 38 0.08 -40.66 5.03
N GLU A 39 -0.68 -41.61 4.48
CA GLU A 39 -1.57 -41.38 3.34
C GLU A 39 -2.90 -40.81 3.86
N ILE A 40 -3.30 -39.61 3.42
CA ILE A 40 -4.62 -39.04 3.71
C ILE A 40 -5.63 -39.59 2.69
N THR A 41 -6.66 -40.29 3.18
CA THR A 41 -7.71 -40.86 2.32
C THR A 41 -8.96 -39.99 2.26
N SER A 42 -9.27 -39.23 3.33
CA SER A 42 -10.40 -38.30 3.31
C SER A 42 -10.25 -37.18 4.35
N VAL A 43 -10.90 -36.06 4.07
CA VAL A 43 -11.04 -34.92 4.99
C VAL A 43 -12.49 -34.48 5.00
N SER A 44 -13.13 -34.48 6.17
CA SER A 44 -14.50 -33.95 6.35
C SER A 44 -14.46 -32.49 6.81
N ASN A 45 -15.56 -31.76 6.57
CA ASN A 45 -15.70 -30.31 6.86
C ASN A 45 -14.69 -29.42 6.12
N ALA A 46 -14.19 -29.88 4.98
CA ALA A 46 -13.36 -29.11 4.07
C ALA A 46 -14.09 -28.94 2.73
N ASP A 47 -13.69 -27.91 1.97
CA ASP A 47 -14.07 -27.79 0.56
C ASP A 47 -13.34 -28.84 -0.29
N SER A 48 -12.03 -28.93 -0.08
CA SER A 48 -11.15 -29.83 -0.80
C SER A 48 -9.88 -30.10 0.01
N PHE A 49 -9.16 -31.15 -0.33
CA PHE A 49 -7.80 -31.39 0.17
C PHE A 49 -6.91 -31.92 -0.95
N LYS A 50 -5.60 -31.71 -0.82
CA LYS A 50 -4.58 -32.26 -1.72
C LYS A 50 -3.38 -32.71 -0.91
N GLN A 51 -2.82 -33.86 -1.26
CA GLN A 51 -1.56 -34.35 -0.71
C GLN A 51 -0.53 -34.49 -1.84
N ASN A 52 0.61 -33.81 -1.69
CA ASN A 52 1.76 -33.90 -2.60
C ASN A 52 2.97 -34.39 -1.82
N GLY A 53 3.28 -35.68 -1.93
CA GLY A 53 4.28 -36.31 -1.07
C GLY A 53 3.87 -36.18 0.40
N LYS A 54 4.71 -35.52 1.22
CA LYS A 54 4.42 -35.30 2.64
C LYS A 54 3.49 -34.12 2.91
N ASN A 55 3.39 -33.17 1.98
CA ASN A 55 2.66 -31.93 2.19
C ASN A 55 1.16 -32.13 1.94
N VAL A 56 0.35 -31.87 2.96
CA VAL A 56 -1.11 -31.91 2.91
C VAL A 56 -1.63 -30.49 2.99
N ILE A 57 -2.54 -30.13 2.09
CA ILE A 57 -3.26 -28.86 2.08
C ILE A 57 -4.75 -29.16 2.22
N ILE A 58 -5.40 -28.55 3.20
CA ILE A 58 -6.85 -28.59 3.41
C ILE A 58 -7.40 -27.20 3.13
N ASN A 59 -8.36 -27.09 2.21
CA ASN A 59 -9.04 -25.83 1.88
C ASN A 59 -10.37 -25.70 2.62
N VAL A 60 -10.63 -24.51 3.14
CA VAL A 60 -11.89 -24.17 3.82
C VAL A 60 -12.95 -23.78 2.79
N LYS A 61 -14.21 -24.13 3.07
CA LYS A 61 -15.37 -23.69 2.28
C LYS A 61 -15.43 -22.17 2.22
N GLN A 62 -15.91 -21.64 1.10
CA GLN A 62 -15.87 -20.21 0.81
C GLN A 62 -16.56 -19.35 1.89
N ASP A 63 -17.69 -19.79 2.41
CA ASP A 63 -18.48 -19.14 3.47
C ASP A 63 -17.85 -19.28 4.86
N GLU A 64 -16.91 -20.21 5.03
CA GLU A 64 -16.26 -20.51 6.31
C GLU A 64 -14.86 -19.87 6.44
N ARG A 65 -14.36 -19.18 5.40
CA ARG A 65 -13.01 -18.59 5.33
C ARG A 65 -12.73 -17.48 6.33
N LEU A 66 -13.78 -16.81 6.82
CA LEU A 66 -13.68 -15.76 7.84
C LEU A 66 -13.85 -16.37 9.24
N LEU A 67 -12.85 -16.15 10.08
CA LEU A 67 -12.83 -16.52 11.49
C LEU A 67 -12.91 -15.24 12.35
N PRO A 68 -14.13 -14.77 12.68
CA PRO A 68 -14.30 -13.70 13.66
C PRO A 68 -13.91 -14.18 15.07
N TYR A 69 -14.06 -13.33 16.08
CA TYR A 69 -13.78 -13.67 17.47
C TYR A 69 -14.36 -15.03 17.91
N ASN A 70 -13.61 -15.73 18.76
CA ASN A 70 -14.01 -16.97 19.42
C ASN A 70 -14.56 -18.03 18.45
N THR A 71 -13.92 -18.18 17.29
CA THR A 71 -14.36 -19.07 16.22
C THR A 71 -13.33 -20.16 15.95
N THR A 72 -13.79 -21.41 15.88
CA THR A 72 -12.95 -22.58 15.55
C THR A 72 -13.54 -23.33 14.36
N ARG A 73 -12.69 -23.80 13.45
CA ARG A 73 -13.02 -24.73 12.37
C ARG A 73 -12.30 -26.04 12.61
N ILE A 74 -13.01 -27.16 12.53
CA ILE A 74 -12.48 -28.50 12.82
C ILE A 74 -12.64 -29.39 11.60
N PHE A 75 -11.53 -29.92 11.11
CA PHE A 75 -11.44 -30.90 10.05
C PHE A 75 -11.23 -32.29 10.65
N VAL A 76 -11.96 -33.26 10.14
CA VAL A 76 -11.76 -34.68 10.50
C VAL A 76 -10.95 -35.32 9.38
N VAL A 77 -9.69 -35.64 9.67
CA VAL A 77 -8.73 -36.18 8.71
C VAL A 77 -8.58 -37.68 8.95
N LYS A 78 -8.88 -38.49 7.92
CA LYS A 78 -8.72 -39.94 7.97
C LYS A 78 -7.68 -40.39 6.96
N GLY A 79 -6.97 -41.45 7.30
CA GLY A 79 -5.93 -41.97 6.42
C GLY A 79 -5.37 -43.31 6.85
N LYS A 80 -4.46 -43.83 6.01
CA LYS A 80 -3.71 -45.05 6.29
C LYS A 80 -2.37 -44.71 6.93
N LYS A 81 -2.05 -45.45 7.98
CA LYS A 81 -0.84 -45.31 8.75
C LYS A 81 0.31 -46.06 8.07
N HIS A 82 1.33 -45.32 7.68
CA HIS A 82 2.61 -45.83 7.19
C HIS A 82 3.77 -45.48 8.14
N SER A 83 3.54 -44.54 9.05
CA SER A 83 4.49 -44.02 10.01
C SER A 83 3.77 -43.70 11.32
N SER A 84 4.43 -43.96 12.45
CA SER A 84 3.97 -43.53 13.77
C SER A 84 4.31 -42.08 14.10
N LYS A 85 4.99 -41.36 13.19
CA LYS A 85 5.34 -39.97 13.40
C LYS A 85 4.08 -39.10 13.32
N ALA A 86 3.90 -38.25 14.34
CA ALA A 86 2.87 -37.24 14.34
C ALA A 86 3.08 -36.25 13.18
N PRO A 87 2.00 -35.66 12.63
CA PRO A 87 2.12 -34.58 11.68
C PRO A 87 2.89 -33.39 12.24
N THR A 88 3.62 -32.70 11.39
CA THR A 88 4.45 -31.55 11.74
C THR A 88 4.17 -30.36 10.82
N ASN A 89 4.83 -29.23 11.07
CA ASN A 89 4.82 -28.06 10.20
C ASN A 89 3.40 -27.53 9.87
N PHE A 90 2.52 -27.53 10.87
CA PHE A 90 1.19 -26.95 10.76
C PHE A 90 1.28 -25.44 10.47
N LYS A 91 0.62 -25.00 9.40
CA LYS A 91 0.55 -23.60 8.98
C LYS A 91 -0.88 -23.23 8.63
N SER A 92 -1.34 -22.08 9.10
CA SER A 92 -2.56 -21.44 8.59
C SER A 92 -2.24 -20.75 7.26
N ASN A 93 -2.98 -21.07 6.21
CA ASN A 93 -2.81 -20.45 4.90
C ASN A 93 -3.73 -19.22 4.85
N LEU A 94 -3.25 -18.09 5.39
CA LEU A 94 -4.02 -16.83 5.43
C LEU A 94 -4.34 -16.35 4.01
N ILE A 95 -5.44 -15.62 3.84
CA ILE A 95 -5.75 -14.87 2.61
C ILE A 95 -4.90 -13.59 2.63
N ARG A 96 -3.61 -13.78 2.40
CA ARG A 96 -2.59 -12.75 2.26
C ARG A 96 -1.47 -13.34 1.40
N GLY A 97 -0.92 -12.56 0.48
CA GLY A 97 0.17 -13.04 -0.36
C GLY A 97 1.53 -12.96 0.32
N ASP A 98 2.53 -13.55 -0.33
CA ASP A 98 3.94 -13.36 0.02
C ASP A 98 4.39 -11.97 -0.43
N ILE A 99 4.12 -10.99 0.43
CA ILE A 99 4.33 -9.57 0.17
C ILE A 99 5.51 -9.04 0.99
N SER A 100 6.37 -8.26 0.32
CA SER A 100 7.44 -7.52 0.98
C SER A 100 7.09 -6.04 1.10
N TYR A 101 7.50 -5.46 2.23
CA TYR A 101 7.48 -4.03 2.48
C TYR A 101 8.92 -3.53 2.68
N PRO A 102 9.25 -2.29 2.25
CA PRO A 102 10.51 -1.67 2.58
C PRO A 102 10.79 -1.71 4.08
N THR A 103 12.06 -1.86 4.45
CA THR A 103 12.51 -1.69 5.82
C THR A 103 13.25 -0.36 5.90
N PHE A 104 12.70 0.59 6.64
CA PHE A 104 13.35 1.88 6.90
C PHE A 104 14.27 1.81 8.12
N ALA A 105 15.19 2.77 8.21
CA ALA A 105 16.12 2.80 9.32
C ALA A 105 15.38 3.06 10.64
N SER A 106 15.69 2.24 11.64
CA SER A 106 15.12 2.39 12.98
C SER A 106 15.82 3.48 13.77
N LEU A 107 15.15 3.98 14.82
CA LEU A 107 15.80 4.78 15.85
C LEU A 107 17.02 4.05 16.44
N PRO A 108 18.05 4.78 16.91
CA PRO A 108 19.18 4.19 17.61
C PRO A 108 18.73 3.24 18.74
N SER A 109 19.46 2.15 18.94
CA SER A 109 19.13 1.15 19.99
C SER A 109 19.15 1.71 21.42
N SER A 110 19.72 2.90 21.62
CA SER A 110 19.70 3.63 22.89
C SER A 110 18.38 4.37 23.16
N PHE A 111 17.50 4.47 22.16
CA PHE A 111 16.14 4.96 22.32
C PHE A 111 15.30 3.97 23.14
N THR A 112 14.62 4.49 24.16
CA THR A 112 13.59 3.77 24.88
C THR A 112 12.40 4.68 25.10
N LYS A 113 11.20 4.11 25.06
CA LYS A 113 9.97 4.83 25.36
C LYS A 113 10.06 5.44 26.77
N ASN A 114 9.70 6.72 26.90
CA ASN A 114 9.69 7.47 28.16
C ASN A 114 11.07 7.60 28.84
N LYS A 115 12.16 7.57 28.07
CA LYS A 115 13.51 7.81 28.60
C LYS A 115 13.57 9.20 29.28
N PRO A 116 13.90 9.30 30.58
CA PRO A 116 13.91 10.58 31.31
C PRO A 116 14.89 11.60 30.73
N ASP A 117 16.09 11.14 30.35
CA ASP A 117 17.17 11.97 29.81
C ASP A 117 17.36 11.74 28.29
N LEU A 118 16.25 11.79 27.54
CA LEU A 118 16.28 11.69 26.08
C LEU A 118 17.18 12.79 25.51
N ASN A 119 18.15 12.40 24.70
CA ASN A 119 19.12 13.30 24.10
C ASN A 119 19.36 12.94 22.63
N GLU A 120 20.12 13.77 21.91
CA GLU A 120 20.24 13.69 20.46
C GLU A 120 20.78 12.35 19.94
N LYS A 121 21.75 11.71 20.60
CA LYS A 121 22.28 10.39 20.17
C LYS A 121 21.26 9.27 20.30
N ASP A 122 20.18 9.48 21.05
CA ASP A 122 19.06 8.54 21.14
C ASP A 122 18.10 8.69 19.96
N LEU A 123 18.26 9.71 19.12
CA LEU A 123 17.40 10.00 17.99
C LEU A 123 18.16 9.98 16.65
N ILE A 124 19.44 10.37 16.67
CA ILE A 124 20.30 10.50 15.48
C ILE A 124 21.52 9.59 15.61
N ALA A 125 21.57 8.53 14.80
CA ALA A 125 22.69 7.59 14.79
C ALA A 125 23.98 8.20 14.18
N ASN A 126 23.85 8.91 13.06
CA ASN A 126 24.95 9.59 12.38
C ASN A 126 24.52 10.99 11.93
N LYS A 127 25.06 12.04 12.57
CA LYS A 127 24.74 13.43 12.25
C LYS A 127 25.17 13.85 10.84
N VAL A 128 26.31 13.35 10.36
CA VAL A 128 26.85 13.76 9.06
C VAL A 128 25.91 13.31 7.95
N ASP A 129 25.44 12.06 8.03
CA ASP A 129 24.50 11.52 7.04
C ASP A 129 23.10 12.13 7.22
N TYR A 130 22.65 12.30 8.47
CA TYR A 130 21.34 12.89 8.80
C TYR A 130 21.16 14.29 8.19
N TYR A 131 22.19 15.14 8.28
CA TYR A 131 22.16 16.51 7.75
C TYR A 131 22.83 16.64 6.38
N ASN A 132 23.12 15.54 5.68
CA ASN A 132 23.77 15.60 4.38
C ASN A 132 22.82 16.20 3.32
N PRO A 133 23.11 17.37 2.73
CA PRO A 133 22.24 17.98 1.72
C PRO A 133 22.34 17.28 0.35
N LYS A 134 23.31 16.38 0.16
CA LYS A 134 23.51 15.64 -1.09
C LYS A 134 22.81 14.29 -0.99
N ALA A 135 21.51 14.28 -1.29
CA ALA A 135 20.74 13.05 -1.42
C ALA A 135 20.69 12.57 -2.88
N LYS A 136 20.69 11.25 -3.08
CA LYS A 136 20.31 10.66 -4.37
C LYS A 136 18.80 10.87 -4.55
N VAL A 137 18.32 11.07 -5.78
CA VAL A 137 16.89 11.33 -6.03
C VAL A 137 16.15 10.19 -6.71
N ASN A 138 16.89 9.15 -7.10
CA ASN A 138 16.37 8.07 -7.94
C ASN A 138 15.62 7.03 -7.09
N THR A 139 14.31 6.92 -7.31
CA THR A 139 13.41 5.94 -6.69
C THR A 139 13.45 4.58 -7.39
N GLY A 140 14.18 4.48 -8.50
CA GLY A 140 14.43 3.24 -9.22
C GLY A 140 13.27 2.76 -10.07
N ASN A 141 12.37 3.67 -10.48
CA ASN A 141 11.15 3.35 -11.24
C ASN A 141 10.15 2.47 -10.47
N LYS A 142 10.20 2.50 -9.13
CA LYS A 142 9.44 1.59 -8.28
C LYS A 142 8.22 2.27 -7.67
N LEU A 143 7.15 1.49 -7.55
CA LEU A 143 6.01 1.82 -6.70
C LEU A 143 6.42 1.80 -5.22
N MET A 144 7.12 0.75 -4.81
CA MET A 144 7.59 0.58 -3.43
C MET A 144 8.96 1.22 -3.23
N TYR A 145 9.11 2.01 -2.18
CA TYR A 145 10.31 2.75 -1.80
C TYR A 145 11.34 1.86 -1.09
N ASN A 146 11.70 0.75 -1.73
CA ASN A 146 12.52 -0.33 -1.18
C ASN A 146 14.01 0.04 -0.96
N ASN A 147 14.47 1.14 -1.56
CA ASN A 147 15.85 1.60 -1.45
C ASN A 147 15.84 3.12 -1.33
N PRO A 148 15.43 3.64 -0.17
CA PRO A 148 15.36 5.07 0.04
C PRO A 148 16.75 5.68 -0.17
N ALA A 149 16.78 6.90 -0.69
CA ALA A 149 18.05 7.57 -0.96
C ALA A 149 18.75 8.08 0.30
N SER A 150 18.01 8.18 1.40
CA SER A 150 18.46 8.51 2.73
C SER A 150 17.69 7.65 3.73
N ASP A 151 18.39 7.20 4.76
CA ASP A 151 17.80 6.44 5.87
C ASP A 151 16.87 7.30 6.74
N THR A 152 17.01 8.63 6.69
CA THR A 152 16.36 9.54 7.65
C THR A 152 15.73 10.79 7.03
N GLN A 153 15.98 11.07 5.74
CA GLN A 153 15.40 12.22 5.05
C GLN A 153 14.28 11.77 4.09
N LEU A 154 13.18 12.50 4.12
CA LEU A 154 12.13 12.40 3.11
C LEU A 154 12.50 13.30 1.91
N ILE A 155 12.93 12.69 0.82
CA ILE A 155 13.34 13.41 -0.38
C ILE A 155 12.12 13.61 -1.30
N ILE A 156 11.63 14.84 -1.39
CA ILE A 156 10.57 15.24 -2.33
C ILE A 156 11.14 16.30 -3.29
N PRO A 157 11.64 15.89 -4.46
CA PRO A 157 12.15 16.81 -5.47
C PRO A 157 11.01 17.61 -6.12
N MET A 158 11.26 18.89 -6.40
CA MET A 158 10.26 19.85 -6.87
C MET A 158 10.67 20.51 -8.19
N PRO A 159 10.60 19.77 -9.32
CA PRO A 159 10.84 20.33 -10.64
C PRO A 159 10.05 21.62 -10.89
N LYS A 160 10.76 22.69 -11.25
CA LYS A 160 10.15 23.99 -11.54
C LYS A 160 9.30 23.97 -12.81
N LYS A 161 9.51 22.97 -13.68
CA LYS A 161 8.79 22.79 -14.94
C LYS A 161 8.84 21.34 -15.39
N MET A 162 7.68 20.77 -15.70
CA MET A 162 7.58 19.45 -16.30
C MET A 162 8.09 19.45 -17.75
N PRO A 163 8.90 18.44 -18.14
CA PRO A 163 9.49 18.36 -19.49
C PRO A 163 8.47 17.93 -20.56
N VAL A 164 7.34 17.37 -20.14
CA VAL A 164 6.24 16.90 -21.00
C VAL A 164 4.90 17.39 -20.46
N PRO A 165 3.85 17.46 -21.28
CA PRO A 165 2.54 17.86 -20.80
C PRO A 165 2.00 16.86 -19.77
N ILE A 166 1.49 17.37 -18.64
CA ILE A 166 0.80 16.57 -17.63
C ILE A 166 -0.65 17.06 -17.55
N ASN A 167 -1.62 16.14 -17.67
CA ASN A 167 -3.04 16.49 -17.81
C ASN A 167 -3.31 17.53 -18.91
N GLY A 168 -2.54 17.46 -20.02
CA GLY A 168 -2.63 18.40 -21.13
C GLY A 168 -2.00 19.78 -20.86
N VAL A 169 -1.43 20.01 -19.68
CA VAL A 169 -0.79 21.28 -19.31
C VAL A 169 0.69 21.28 -19.67
N ASN A 170 1.08 22.18 -20.57
CA ASN A 170 2.48 22.39 -20.93
C ASN A 170 3.20 23.18 -19.84
N GLY A 171 4.34 22.68 -19.39
CA GLY A 171 5.17 23.39 -18.41
C GLY A 171 4.54 23.47 -17.01
N LEU A 172 3.68 22.52 -16.65
CA LEU A 172 3.18 22.36 -15.28
C LEU A 172 4.34 22.42 -14.29
N ARG A 173 4.15 23.13 -13.18
CA ARG A 173 5.12 23.18 -12.08
C ARG A 173 4.65 22.28 -10.95
N ILE A 174 5.54 21.43 -10.44
CA ILE A 174 5.27 20.67 -9.23
C ILE A 174 5.42 21.62 -8.03
N TRP A 175 4.46 21.59 -7.11
CA TRP A 175 4.49 22.36 -5.87
C TRP A 175 3.86 21.55 -4.74
N MET A 176 4.19 21.87 -3.48
CA MET A 176 3.62 21.23 -2.31
C MET A 176 2.73 22.26 -1.61
N PRO A 177 1.40 22.15 -1.69
CA PRO A 177 0.49 23.18 -1.20
C PRO A 177 0.45 23.28 0.33
N SER A 178 0.91 22.25 1.05
CA SER A 178 0.71 22.14 2.48
C SER A 178 1.81 21.33 3.14
N LYS A 179 2.33 21.83 4.27
CA LYS A 179 3.23 21.04 5.12
C LYS A 179 2.56 19.80 5.71
N TYR A 180 1.24 19.86 5.91
CA TYR A 180 0.44 18.73 6.37
C TYR A 180 0.31 17.64 5.31
N LEU A 181 0.25 18.00 4.02
CA LEU A 181 0.32 17.02 2.95
C LEU A 181 1.67 16.33 2.91
N ALA A 182 2.77 17.08 3.05
CA ALA A 182 4.12 16.50 3.13
C ALA A 182 4.28 15.58 4.35
N MET A 183 3.78 15.96 5.53
CA MET A 183 3.78 15.10 6.73
C MET A 183 2.93 13.84 6.52
N GLY A 184 1.76 13.95 5.88
CA GLY A 184 0.92 12.81 5.51
C GLY A 184 1.62 11.85 4.54
N ILE A 185 2.29 12.37 3.51
CA ILE A 185 3.11 11.60 2.57
C ILE A 185 4.28 10.91 3.28
N GLY A 186 5.00 11.62 4.16
CA GLY A 186 6.09 11.04 4.96
C GLY A 186 5.61 9.90 5.84
N THR A 187 4.50 10.09 6.54
CA THR A 187 3.89 9.07 7.42
C THR A 187 3.42 7.86 6.62
N GLY A 188 2.71 8.08 5.52
CA GLY A 188 2.24 7.00 4.66
C GLY A 188 3.40 6.22 4.03
N THR A 189 4.48 6.91 3.63
CA THR A 189 5.70 6.28 3.11
C THR A 189 6.33 5.39 4.16
N GLU A 190 6.49 5.86 5.40
CA GLU A 190 7.06 5.07 6.50
C GLU A 190 6.20 3.83 6.82
N TYR A 191 4.87 3.98 6.87
CA TYR A 191 3.97 2.91 7.29
C TYR A 191 3.71 1.87 6.20
N PHE A 192 3.61 2.31 4.95
CA PHE A 192 3.14 1.47 3.85
C PHE A 192 4.18 1.30 2.74
N GLY A 193 5.27 2.06 2.77
CA GLY A 193 6.40 1.88 1.87
C GLY A 193 6.19 2.35 0.44
N LEU A 194 5.11 3.08 0.12
CA LEU A 194 4.91 3.62 -1.23
C LEU A 194 5.82 4.82 -1.49
N ASN A 195 6.29 4.93 -2.72
CA ASN A 195 7.15 6.01 -3.19
C ASN A 195 6.48 7.39 -3.03
N PRO A 196 7.11 8.37 -2.34
CA PRO A 196 6.51 9.69 -2.17
C PRO A 196 6.31 10.43 -3.51
N ASN A 197 7.18 10.20 -4.50
CA ASN A 197 7.05 10.81 -5.84
C ASN A 197 5.84 10.25 -6.59
N PHE A 198 5.48 8.99 -6.34
CA PHE A 198 4.23 8.41 -6.86
C PHE A 198 3.02 9.14 -6.30
N MET A 199 2.98 9.41 -5.00
CA MET A 199 1.84 10.12 -4.39
C MET A 199 1.72 11.56 -4.87
N VAL A 200 2.85 12.26 -5.08
CA VAL A 200 2.83 13.58 -5.72
C VAL A 200 2.24 13.47 -7.13
N GLY A 201 2.71 12.53 -7.95
CA GLY A 201 2.18 12.29 -9.29
C GLY A 201 0.70 11.94 -9.32
N LEU A 202 0.25 11.05 -8.44
CA LEU A 202 -1.15 10.67 -8.29
C LEU A 202 -2.02 11.89 -7.94
N SER A 203 -1.59 12.70 -6.98
CA SER A 203 -2.35 13.89 -6.57
C SER A 203 -2.47 14.95 -7.68
N ILE A 204 -1.47 15.06 -8.56
CA ILE A 204 -1.49 15.93 -9.74
C ILE A 204 -2.47 15.35 -10.77
N LYS A 205 -2.33 14.05 -11.05
CA LYS A 205 -3.12 13.36 -12.06
C LYS A 205 -4.61 13.40 -11.73
N GLU A 206 -4.95 13.15 -10.47
CA GLU A 206 -6.31 12.99 -9.99
C GLU A 206 -7.02 14.33 -9.73
N ASN A 207 -6.35 15.30 -9.09
CA ASN A 207 -7.02 16.56 -8.71
C ASN A 207 -6.10 17.80 -8.71
N PHE A 208 -5.00 17.79 -9.47
CA PHE A 208 -4.05 18.92 -9.54
C PHE A 208 -3.47 19.38 -8.19
N THR A 209 -3.56 18.57 -7.14
CA THR A 209 -3.23 19.00 -5.77
C THR A 209 -1.79 19.53 -5.68
N CYS A 210 -0.83 18.78 -6.20
CA CYS A 210 0.58 19.19 -6.25
C CYS A 210 1.00 19.80 -7.61
N GLY A 211 0.05 20.27 -8.43
CA GLY A 211 0.32 20.75 -9.78
C GLY A 211 -0.18 22.16 -10.05
N LEU A 212 0.73 23.04 -10.49
CA LEU A 212 0.42 24.41 -10.88
C LEU A 212 0.44 24.56 -12.40
N ALA A 213 -0.63 25.13 -12.94
CA ALA A 213 -0.71 25.46 -14.35
C ALA A 213 -0.18 26.88 -14.61
N PRO A 214 0.66 27.08 -15.63
CA PRO A 214 1.00 28.42 -16.09
C PRO A 214 -0.27 29.15 -16.56
N LEU A 215 -0.38 30.46 -16.29
CA LEU A 215 -1.56 31.23 -16.66
C LEU A 215 -1.76 31.27 -18.18
N GLU A 216 -0.67 31.23 -18.96
CA GLU A 216 -0.71 31.13 -20.42
C GLU A 216 -1.34 29.83 -20.95
N SER A 217 -1.53 28.81 -20.09
CA SER A 217 -2.27 27.59 -20.43
C SER A 217 -3.79 27.77 -20.35
N GLY A 218 -4.28 28.97 -20.01
CA GLY A 218 -5.70 29.33 -19.99
C GLY A 218 -6.43 29.04 -18.67
N TYR A 219 -5.74 28.44 -17.69
CA TYR A 219 -6.26 28.22 -16.35
C TYR A 219 -6.21 29.52 -15.53
N THR A 220 -7.25 29.76 -14.72
CA THR A 220 -7.41 31.02 -13.93
C THR A 220 -7.93 30.80 -12.51
N GLU A 221 -8.06 29.54 -12.09
CA GLU A 221 -8.55 29.09 -10.80
C GLU A 221 -7.50 29.27 -9.70
N ASN A 222 -7.95 29.61 -8.48
CA ASN A 222 -7.13 29.62 -7.26
C ASN A 222 -5.71 30.20 -7.45
N ILE A 223 -5.61 31.45 -7.93
CA ILE A 223 -4.30 32.04 -8.25
C ILE A 223 -3.38 32.07 -7.02
N VAL A 224 -2.22 31.44 -7.14
CA VAL A 224 -1.18 31.43 -6.10
C VAL A 224 0.11 32.08 -6.62
N THR A 225 0.93 32.58 -5.70
CA THR A 225 2.25 33.14 -6.04
C THR A 225 3.35 32.26 -5.48
N VAL A 226 4.20 31.73 -6.36
CA VAL A 226 5.35 30.87 -6.01
C VAL A 226 6.58 31.46 -6.69
N ASP A 227 7.67 31.67 -5.94
CA ASP A 227 8.90 32.32 -6.40
C ASP A 227 8.66 33.68 -7.09
N GLY A 228 7.68 34.45 -6.61
CA GLY A 228 7.31 35.74 -7.20
C GLY A 228 6.55 35.66 -8.52
N GLN A 229 6.21 34.47 -9.02
CA GLN A 229 5.41 34.25 -10.22
C GLN A 229 3.99 33.78 -9.87
N LYS A 230 3.00 34.25 -10.62
CA LYS A 230 1.61 33.82 -10.46
C LYS A 230 1.33 32.57 -11.26
N TRP A 231 0.60 31.65 -10.65
CA TRP A 231 0.18 30.39 -11.25
C TRP A 231 -1.31 30.16 -11.00
N SER A 232 -1.97 29.43 -11.89
CA SER A 232 -3.29 28.86 -11.58
C SER A 232 -3.09 27.55 -10.83
N TRP A 233 -3.91 27.30 -9.82
CA TRP A 233 -3.97 26.03 -9.13
C TRP A 233 -5.33 25.36 -9.40
N PRO A 234 -5.42 24.48 -10.41
CA PRO A 234 -6.69 23.94 -10.89
C PRO A 234 -7.32 22.87 -9.98
N ILE A 235 -6.95 22.83 -8.70
CA ILE A 235 -7.52 21.91 -7.72
C ILE A 235 -9.02 22.16 -7.53
N GLN A 236 -9.79 21.09 -7.46
CA GLN A 236 -11.15 21.13 -6.91
C GLN A 236 -11.06 21.01 -5.38
N LYS A 237 -10.84 22.14 -4.68
CA LYS A 237 -10.53 22.20 -3.24
C LYS A 237 -11.47 21.41 -2.33
N LYS A 238 -12.75 21.35 -2.68
CA LYS A 238 -13.81 20.70 -1.91
C LYS A 238 -14.41 19.47 -2.61
N HIS A 239 -13.63 18.82 -3.48
CA HIS A 239 -14.08 17.57 -4.07
C HIS A 239 -14.32 16.53 -2.97
N PRO A 240 -15.47 15.81 -2.96
CA PRO A 240 -15.78 14.83 -1.93
C PRO A 240 -14.72 13.72 -1.84
N ASP A 241 -14.15 13.32 -2.99
CA ASP A 241 -13.13 12.28 -3.07
C ASP A 241 -11.70 12.81 -2.85
N GLY A 242 -11.57 14.08 -2.44
CA GLY A 242 -10.33 14.65 -1.94
C GLY A 242 -9.21 14.82 -2.99
N PRO A 243 -7.95 14.94 -2.54
CA PRO A 243 -6.81 15.24 -3.40
C PRO A 243 -6.35 14.05 -4.27
N PHE A 244 -6.76 12.82 -3.93
CA PHE A 244 -6.39 11.58 -4.61
C PHE A 244 -7.58 10.87 -5.29
N GLN A 245 -8.75 11.53 -5.33
CA GLN A 245 -9.99 11.02 -5.93
C GLN A 245 -10.39 9.62 -5.41
N GLN A 246 -10.24 9.39 -4.11
CA GLN A 246 -10.65 8.13 -3.51
C GLN A 246 -12.18 8.07 -3.36
N GLU A 247 -12.85 7.31 -4.22
CA GLU A 247 -14.31 7.16 -4.16
C GLU A 247 -14.80 6.49 -2.87
N LYS A 248 -16.02 6.85 -2.45
CA LYS A 248 -16.71 6.26 -1.28
C LYS A 248 -16.82 4.74 -1.32
N GLY A 249 -16.97 4.14 -2.51
CA GLY A 249 -16.98 2.69 -2.70
C GLY A 249 -15.66 2.06 -2.24
N ASN A 250 -14.54 2.56 -2.76
CA ASN A 250 -13.21 2.12 -2.38
C ASN A 250 -12.91 2.40 -0.90
N PHE A 251 -13.34 3.54 -0.34
CA PHE A 251 -13.20 3.81 1.09
C PHE A 251 -13.89 2.75 1.97
N ASN A 252 -15.10 2.35 1.58
CA ASN A 252 -15.84 1.32 2.30
C ASN A 252 -15.20 -0.07 2.19
N GLU A 253 -14.42 -0.33 1.12
CA GLU A 253 -13.61 -1.54 1.03
C GLU A 253 -12.42 -1.49 2.00
N ILE A 254 -11.65 -0.39 2.01
CA ILE A 254 -10.51 -0.27 2.95
C ILE A 254 -10.98 -0.33 4.41
N LYS A 255 -12.15 0.24 4.73
CA LYS A 255 -12.77 0.19 6.06
C LYS A 255 -13.00 -1.25 6.52
N LYS A 256 -13.41 -2.12 5.60
CA LYS A 256 -13.62 -3.55 5.89
C LYS A 256 -12.30 -4.32 6.02
N GLN A 257 -11.30 -3.97 5.21
CA GLN A 257 -10.02 -4.69 5.17
C GLN A 257 -9.04 -4.25 6.27
N TYR A 258 -9.16 -3.02 6.78
CA TYR A 258 -8.31 -2.45 7.82
C TYR A 258 -9.10 -2.08 9.08
N PRO A 259 -9.77 -3.04 9.73
CA PRO A 259 -10.54 -2.76 10.94
C PRO A 259 -9.66 -2.24 12.07
N ASP A 260 -8.36 -2.56 12.11
CA ASP A 260 -7.44 -2.02 13.11
C ASP A 260 -7.26 -0.50 13.05
N TYR A 261 -7.38 0.07 11.86
CA TYR A 261 -7.20 1.51 11.63
C TYR A 261 -8.54 2.26 11.54
N LEU A 262 -9.57 1.61 10.99
CA LEU A 262 -10.84 2.25 10.68
C LEU A 262 -11.97 1.67 11.55
N PRO A 263 -12.60 2.48 12.43
CA PRO A 263 -13.77 2.03 13.19
C PRO A 263 -14.98 1.80 12.27
N ASP A 264 -15.94 0.99 12.74
CA ASP A 264 -17.17 0.72 11.99
C ASP A 264 -18.01 1.98 11.75
N SER A 265 -17.79 3.05 12.53
CA SER A 265 -18.39 4.38 12.36
C SER A 265 -17.60 5.31 11.43
N ALA A 266 -16.50 4.87 10.83
CA ALA A 266 -15.73 5.69 9.90
C ALA A 266 -16.55 5.99 8.64
N GLU A 267 -16.65 7.27 8.28
CA GLU A 267 -17.37 7.76 7.11
C GLU A 267 -16.38 8.41 6.14
N HIS A 268 -16.53 8.13 4.84
CA HIS A 268 -15.62 8.56 3.77
C HIS A 268 -15.26 10.05 3.85
N GLU A 269 -16.27 10.89 3.94
CA GLU A 269 -16.13 12.34 4.03
C GLU A 269 -15.26 12.84 5.20
N ASN A 270 -15.10 12.06 6.29
CA ASN A 270 -14.26 12.44 7.43
C ASN A 270 -12.77 12.09 7.28
N TYR A 271 -12.44 11.25 6.30
CA TYR A 271 -11.09 10.69 6.10
C TYR A 271 -10.48 11.03 4.74
N VAL A 272 -11.31 11.47 3.78
CA VAL A 272 -10.90 11.71 2.40
C VAL A 272 -11.10 13.17 1.99
N THR A 273 -12.22 13.78 2.36
CA THR A 273 -12.56 15.14 1.95
C THR A 273 -11.75 16.17 2.74
N LEU A 274 -11.17 17.14 2.02
CA LEU A 274 -10.48 18.26 2.67
C LEU A 274 -11.50 19.20 3.34
N LYS A 275 -11.16 19.70 4.53
CA LYS A 275 -12.03 20.61 5.30
C LYS A 275 -12.20 21.96 4.61
N THR A 276 -11.10 22.50 4.10
CA THR A 276 -11.03 23.78 3.40
C THR A 276 -10.43 23.63 2.01
N GLY A 277 -9.41 22.77 1.87
CA GLY A 277 -8.60 22.64 0.66
C GLY A 277 -7.71 23.85 0.38
N GLU A 278 -7.53 24.74 1.37
CA GLU A 278 -6.58 25.84 1.30
C GLU A 278 -5.15 25.34 1.55
N PRO A 279 -4.12 26.12 1.15
CA PRO A 279 -2.75 25.86 1.57
C PRO A 279 -2.67 25.67 3.09
N ASP A 280 -1.86 24.71 3.53
CA ASP A 280 -1.70 24.32 4.94
C ASP A 280 -2.96 23.81 5.68
N ASP A 281 -3.97 23.29 4.98
CA ASP A 281 -5.08 22.57 5.62
C ASP A 281 -4.60 21.27 6.32
N PRO A 282 -4.81 21.08 7.65
CA PRO A 282 -4.40 19.85 8.33
C PRO A 282 -5.06 18.57 7.78
N SER A 283 -6.26 18.66 7.20
CA SER A 283 -6.98 17.50 6.64
C SER A 283 -6.23 16.80 5.51
N TYR A 284 -5.22 17.44 4.91
CA TYR A 284 -4.33 16.75 3.98
C TYR A 284 -3.63 15.52 4.60
N VAL A 285 -3.39 15.49 5.93
CA VAL A 285 -2.80 14.33 6.62
C VAL A 285 -3.70 13.11 6.47
N HIS A 286 -4.98 13.22 6.83
CA HIS A 286 -5.88 12.07 6.74
C HIS A 286 -6.13 11.68 5.29
N ALA A 287 -6.25 12.66 4.38
CA ALA A 287 -6.55 12.34 2.98
C ALA A 287 -5.40 11.54 2.34
N ALA A 288 -4.15 11.91 2.65
CA ALA A 288 -2.99 11.14 2.26
C ALA A 288 -3.02 9.73 2.87
N MET A 289 -3.15 9.61 4.19
CA MET A 289 -3.17 8.31 4.87
C MET A 289 -4.24 7.36 4.32
N SER A 290 -5.46 7.86 4.07
CA SER A 290 -6.55 7.08 3.47
C SER A 290 -6.18 6.55 2.07
N SER A 291 -5.58 7.40 1.23
CA SER A 291 -5.15 7.01 -0.11
C SER A 291 -4.01 5.97 -0.07
N TYR A 292 -3.01 6.14 0.82
CA TYR A 292 -1.96 5.13 1.03
C TYR A 292 -2.54 3.76 1.42
N MET A 293 -3.52 3.72 2.33
CA MET A 293 -4.21 2.49 2.70
C MET A 293 -4.92 1.86 1.51
N SER A 294 -5.56 2.66 0.65
CA SER A 294 -6.24 2.17 -0.56
C SER A 294 -5.31 1.55 -1.58
N LEU A 295 -4.18 2.21 -1.86
CA LEU A 295 -3.15 1.70 -2.77
C LEU A 295 -2.51 0.43 -2.20
N THR A 296 -2.27 0.41 -0.90
CA THR A 296 -1.73 -0.77 -0.21
C THR A 296 -2.70 -1.93 -0.26
N MET A 297 -4.00 -1.69 -0.06
CA MET A 297 -5.04 -2.72 -0.21
C MET A 297 -5.03 -3.30 -1.62
N THR A 298 -4.98 -2.44 -2.64
CA THR A 298 -4.93 -2.84 -4.05
C THR A 298 -3.74 -3.75 -4.32
N ARG A 299 -2.56 -3.39 -3.80
CA ARG A 299 -1.35 -4.21 -3.89
C ARG A 299 -1.51 -5.53 -3.15
N GLU A 300 -1.87 -5.52 -1.87
CA GLU A 300 -2.10 -6.72 -1.04
C GLU A 300 -3.09 -7.68 -1.69
N PHE A 301 -4.15 -7.17 -2.31
CA PHE A 301 -5.15 -7.99 -2.99
C PHE A 301 -4.57 -8.74 -4.21
N LEU A 302 -3.73 -8.09 -5.02
CA LEU A 302 -3.07 -8.74 -6.16
C LEU A 302 -2.14 -9.87 -5.70
N TYR A 303 -1.43 -9.66 -4.58
CA TYR A 303 -0.60 -10.65 -3.92
C TYR A 303 -1.41 -11.81 -3.31
N ALA A 304 -2.60 -11.53 -2.77
CA ALA A 304 -3.41 -12.52 -2.04
C ALA A 304 -4.10 -13.57 -2.93
N ILE A 305 -4.23 -13.33 -4.24
CA ILE A 305 -4.84 -14.27 -5.18
C ILE A 305 -3.78 -15.31 -5.60
N PRO A 306 -3.92 -16.60 -5.19
CA PRO A 306 -2.89 -17.61 -5.46
C PRO A 306 -2.62 -17.81 -6.95
N ASN A 307 -3.65 -17.76 -7.78
CA ASN A 307 -3.52 -17.95 -9.23
C ASN A 307 -2.81 -16.79 -9.94
N ASN A 308 -2.65 -15.64 -9.28
CA ASN A 308 -1.89 -14.54 -9.85
C ASN A 308 -0.39 -14.80 -9.76
N ASP A 309 0.06 -15.46 -8.68
CA ASP A 309 1.49 -15.61 -8.33
C ASP A 309 2.26 -14.31 -8.62
N PHE A 310 1.73 -13.22 -8.05
CA PHE A 310 2.12 -11.87 -8.39
C PHE A 310 3.59 -11.60 -8.03
N SER A 311 4.09 -12.16 -6.93
CA SER A 311 5.51 -12.10 -6.55
C SER A 311 6.40 -12.78 -7.58
N GLY A 312 6.02 -13.95 -8.08
CA GLY A 312 6.72 -14.66 -9.17
C GLY A 312 6.75 -13.84 -10.46
N VAL A 313 5.60 -13.27 -10.85
CA VAL A 313 5.47 -12.39 -12.02
C VAL A 313 6.41 -11.18 -11.91
N LEU A 314 6.42 -10.47 -10.78
CA LEU A 314 7.28 -9.30 -10.61
C LEU A 314 8.77 -9.66 -10.61
N LYS A 315 9.14 -10.85 -10.13
CA LYS A 315 10.53 -11.33 -10.16
C LYS A 315 11.03 -11.64 -11.58
N GLU A 316 10.14 -12.09 -12.45
CA GLU A 316 10.44 -12.49 -13.83
C GLU A 316 10.23 -11.38 -14.86
N ALA A 317 9.47 -10.34 -14.51
CA ALA A 317 9.12 -9.25 -15.42
C ALA A 317 10.33 -8.46 -15.92
N LYS A 318 10.39 -8.25 -17.24
CA LYS A 318 11.43 -7.42 -17.89
C LYS A 318 11.14 -5.92 -17.82
N ASP A 319 9.87 -5.53 -17.71
CA ASP A 319 9.51 -4.13 -17.52
C ASP A 319 9.88 -3.67 -16.09
N PRO A 320 10.82 -2.71 -15.92
CA PRO A 320 11.20 -2.22 -14.59
C PRO A 320 10.07 -1.47 -13.87
N TRP A 321 9.00 -1.09 -14.57
CA TRP A 321 7.82 -0.43 -14.03
C TRP A 321 6.67 -1.40 -13.76
N ALA A 322 6.86 -2.72 -13.88
CA ALA A 322 5.77 -3.70 -13.84
C ALA A 322 4.87 -3.57 -12.60
N GLU A 323 5.44 -3.46 -11.40
CA GLU A 323 4.66 -3.31 -10.17
C GLU A 323 3.85 -2.00 -10.17
N PHE A 324 4.48 -0.90 -10.58
CA PHE A 324 3.81 0.40 -10.71
C PHE A 324 2.64 0.33 -11.70
N VAL A 325 2.86 -0.19 -12.92
CA VAL A 325 1.83 -0.24 -13.97
C VAL A 325 0.65 -1.11 -13.53
N LEU A 326 0.91 -2.29 -12.95
CA LEU A 326 -0.15 -3.23 -12.57
C LEU A 326 -0.98 -2.70 -11.40
N VAL A 327 -0.34 -2.12 -10.38
CA VAL A 327 -1.06 -1.57 -9.22
C VAL A 327 -1.77 -0.27 -9.56
N ASP A 328 -1.14 0.65 -10.30
CA ASP A 328 -1.76 1.92 -10.69
C ASP A 328 -2.95 1.69 -11.64
N ASN A 329 -2.84 0.73 -12.57
CA ASN A 329 -3.98 0.34 -13.40
C ASN A 329 -5.13 -0.22 -12.54
N ALA A 330 -4.82 -1.09 -11.58
CA ALA A 330 -5.82 -1.68 -10.70
C ALA A 330 -6.47 -0.64 -9.78
N TYR A 331 -5.73 0.39 -9.35
CA TYR A 331 -6.27 1.53 -8.62
C TYR A 331 -7.22 2.35 -9.51
N ASN A 332 -6.76 2.77 -10.70
CA ASN A 332 -7.52 3.63 -11.60
C ASN A 332 -8.74 2.94 -12.25
N ARG A 333 -8.66 1.63 -12.52
CA ARG A 333 -9.68 0.89 -13.29
C ARG A 333 -10.41 -0.17 -12.48
N GLY A 334 -10.03 -0.35 -11.22
CA GLY A 334 -10.51 -1.42 -10.36
C GLY A 334 -9.79 -2.75 -10.64
N VAL A 335 -9.52 -3.50 -9.57
CA VAL A 335 -8.77 -4.76 -9.65
C VAL A 335 -9.43 -5.78 -10.57
N TYR A 336 -10.75 -5.91 -10.55
CA TYR A 336 -11.47 -6.84 -11.40
C TYR A 336 -11.29 -6.55 -12.90
N GLY A 337 -11.16 -5.27 -13.27
CA GLY A 337 -10.87 -4.88 -14.65
C GLY A 337 -9.50 -5.37 -15.12
N LEU A 338 -8.50 -5.39 -14.24
CA LEU A 338 -7.19 -5.97 -14.52
C LEU A 338 -7.25 -7.51 -14.62
N LEU A 339 -7.94 -8.16 -13.68
CA LEU A 339 -8.05 -9.63 -13.65
C LEU A 339 -8.78 -10.20 -14.88
N GLN A 340 -9.78 -9.50 -15.41
CA GLN A 340 -10.49 -9.89 -16.62
C GLN A 340 -9.60 -9.94 -17.87
N ARG A 341 -8.46 -9.25 -17.86
CA ARG A 341 -7.46 -9.31 -18.92
C ARG A 341 -6.57 -10.54 -18.87
N LYS A 342 -6.69 -11.37 -17.81
CA LYS A 342 -6.00 -12.66 -17.65
C LYS A 342 -4.48 -12.57 -17.82
N LEU A 343 -3.89 -11.44 -17.41
CA LEU A 343 -2.46 -11.16 -17.52
C LEU A 343 -1.62 -12.19 -16.76
N PHE A 344 -2.09 -12.60 -15.59
CA PHE A 344 -1.39 -13.51 -14.69
C PHE A 344 -1.60 -15.00 -15.02
N THR A 345 -2.53 -15.30 -15.93
CA THR A 345 -2.90 -16.67 -16.31
C THR A 345 -2.61 -16.89 -17.79
N GLU A 346 -3.56 -16.60 -18.68
CA GLU A 346 -3.46 -16.90 -20.12
C GLU A 346 -2.35 -16.12 -20.84
N HIS A 347 -1.96 -14.95 -20.32
CA HIS A 347 -0.97 -14.08 -20.97
C HIS A 347 0.31 -13.89 -20.16
N ARG A 348 0.57 -14.78 -19.19
CA ARG A 348 1.71 -14.64 -18.26
C ARG A 348 3.05 -14.56 -18.97
N ASP A 349 3.31 -15.46 -19.93
CA ASP A 349 4.58 -15.48 -20.67
C ASP A 349 4.79 -14.17 -21.45
N LYS A 350 3.72 -13.62 -22.01
CA LYS A 350 3.76 -12.33 -22.72
C LYS A 350 3.98 -11.17 -21.74
N LEU A 351 3.34 -11.22 -20.57
CA LEU A 351 3.49 -10.23 -19.50
C LEU A 351 4.93 -10.14 -19.01
N ILE A 352 5.53 -11.26 -18.59
CA ILE A 352 6.88 -11.25 -18.00
C ILE A 352 7.95 -10.88 -19.04
N ASN A 353 7.72 -11.17 -20.33
CA ASN A 353 8.68 -10.88 -21.39
C ASN A 353 8.54 -9.49 -22.03
N SER A 354 7.48 -8.74 -21.72
CA SER A 354 7.33 -7.39 -22.28
C SER A 354 8.29 -6.41 -21.60
N PRO A 355 9.02 -5.56 -22.36
CA PRO A 355 9.79 -4.46 -21.81
C PRO A 355 8.94 -3.24 -21.43
N ASP A 356 7.68 -3.19 -21.88
CA ASP A 356 6.71 -2.13 -21.61
C ASP A 356 5.32 -2.77 -21.54
N ILE A 357 4.93 -3.22 -20.34
CA ILE A 357 3.66 -3.91 -20.14
C ILE A 357 2.47 -2.96 -20.30
N ASN A 358 2.67 -1.66 -20.06
CA ASN A 358 1.63 -0.67 -20.23
C ASN A 358 1.19 -0.59 -21.69
N LYS A 359 2.15 -0.44 -22.61
CA LYS A 359 1.88 -0.41 -24.05
C LYS A 359 1.42 -1.75 -24.60
N GLU A 360 2.05 -2.85 -24.20
CA GLU A 360 1.74 -4.19 -24.73
C GLU A 360 0.31 -4.65 -24.41
N PHE A 361 -0.24 -4.21 -23.27
CA PHE A 361 -1.57 -4.60 -22.81
C PHE A 361 -2.59 -3.46 -22.78
N ASN A 362 -2.25 -2.26 -23.28
CA ASN A 362 -3.12 -1.07 -23.25
C ASN A 362 -3.64 -0.79 -21.83
N LEU A 363 -2.72 -0.60 -20.89
CA LEU A 363 -3.02 -0.38 -19.47
C LEU A 363 -3.01 1.11 -19.06
N SER A 364 -2.94 2.04 -20.01
CA SER A 364 -2.76 3.48 -19.75
C SER A 364 -3.75 4.12 -18.78
N GLY A 365 -4.92 3.49 -18.55
CA GLY A 365 -5.96 4.03 -17.67
C GLY A 365 -6.73 5.18 -18.33
N PHE A 366 -7.49 5.93 -17.54
CA PHE A 366 -8.22 7.09 -18.04
C PHE A 366 -7.28 8.27 -18.35
N ALA A 367 -7.34 8.75 -19.59
CA ALA A 367 -6.55 9.90 -20.06
C ALA A 367 -5.05 9.79 -19.72
N ASN A 368 -4.46 8.64 -20.10
CA ASN A 368 -3.03 8.34 -19.93
C ASN A 368 -2.56 8.44 -18.47
N HIS A 369 -3.35 7.89 -17.54
CA HIS A 369 -3.11 7.93 -16.10
C HIS A 369 -1.68 7.50 -15.74
N ILE A 370 -1.30 6.31 -16.21
CA ILE A 370 0.01 5.70 -15.95
C ILE A 370 1.14 6.59 -16.48
N GLU A 371 1.04 7.04 -17.73
CA GLU A 371 2.10 7.82 -18.37
C GLU A 371 2.29 9.17 -17.68
N ASN A 372 1.21 9.84 -17.27
CA ASN A 372 1.30 11.10 -16.53
C ASN A 372 2.06 10.91 -15.21
N ILE A 373 1.69 9.92 -14.39
CA ILE A 373 2.35 9.68 -13.09
C ILE A 373 3.80 9.21 -13.30
N GLN A 374 4.04 8.32 -14.27
CA GLN A 374 5.38 7.85 -14.61
C GLN A 374 6.30 9.02 -15.03
N ASN A 375 5.78 9.98 -15.80
CA ASN A 375 6.53 11.16 -16.22
C ASN A 375 6.80 12.11 -15.06
N VAL A 376 5.87 12.26 -14.12
CA VAL A 376 6.09 13.00 -12.86
C VAL A 376 7.22 12.36 -12.06
N ILE A 377 7.17 11.04 -11.81
CA ILE A 377 8.22 10.33 -11.08
C ILE A 377 9.57 10.51 -11.77
N LYS A 378 9.67 10.31 -13.09
CA LYS A 378 10.92 10.50 -13.84
C LYS A 378 11.48 11.92 -13.70
N ALA A 379 10.62 12.94 -13.73
CA ALA A 379 11.06 14.32 -13.59
C ALA A 379 11.55 14.61 -12.16
N MET A 380 10.82 14.14 -11.14
CA MET A 380 11.25 14.27 -9.73
C MET A 380 12.55 13.51 -9.48
N ASP A 381 12.69 12.29 -10.00
CA ASP A 381 13.89 11.47 -9.88
C ASP A 381 15.12 12.03 -10.64
N SER A 382 14.92 13.04 -11.48
CA SER A 382 15.99 13.72 -12.23
C SER A 382 16.32 15.12 -11.68
N GLU A 383 15.56 15.61 -10.70
CA GLU A 383 15.74 16.94 -10.11
C GLU A 383 16.87 16.91 -9.07
N THR A 384 17.75 17.90 -9.12
CA THR A 384 18.96 17.95 -8.27
C THR A 384 19.17 19.28 -7.56
N GLU A 385 18.33 20.28 -7.82
CA GLU A 385 18.49 21.65 -7.33
C GLU A 385 17.35 22.07 -6.40
N SER A 386 16.12 21.63 -6.69
CA SER A 386 14.91 22.09 -6.03
C SER A 386 14.25 20.97 -5.24
N PHE A 387 14.20 21.11 -3.91
CA PHE A 387 13.61 20.14 -2.99
C PHE A 387 12.60 20.82 -2.09
N TYR A 388 11.54 20.11 -1.74
CA TYR A 388 10.62 20.59 -0.72
C TYR A 388 11.27 20.51 0.66
N ASP A 389 11.12 21.57 1.44
CA ASP A 389 11.47 21.65 2.85
C ASP A 389 10.52 22.63 3.55
N ALA A 390 10.25 22.43 4.83
CA ALA A 390 9.36 23.28 5.61
C ALA A 390 9.71 23.30 7.09
N ASN A 391 9.54 24.48 7.70
CA ASN A 391 9.61 24.64 9.14
C ASN A 391 8.33 24.08 9.78
N ILE A 392 8.50 23.13 10.70
CA ILE A 392 7.41 22.52 11.46
C ILE A 392 7.46 23.05 12.90
N THR A 393 6.40 23.73 13.32
CA THR A 393 6.24 24.20 14.70
C THR A 393 5.60 23.14 15.58
N TRP A 394 5.56 23.38 16.89
CA TRP A 394 4.86 22.47 17.81
C TRP A 394 3.35 22.42 17.53
N ASP A 395 2.71 23.56 17.26
CA ASP A 395 1.28 23.62 16.92
C ASP A 395 0.98 22.84 15.63
N ASP A 396 1.91 22.86 14.65
CA ASP A 396 1.80 22.04 13.45
C ASP A 396 1.82 20.54 13.78
N MET A 397 2.70 20.11 14.70
CA MET A 397 2.75 18.72 15.17
C MET A 397 1.47 18.32 15.92
N GLU A 398 0.90 19.19 16.75
CA GLU A 398 -0.37 18.92 17.45
C GLU A 398 -1.53 18.72 16.46
N ASN A 399 -1.62 19.59 15.44
CA ASN A 399 -2.61 19.47 14.38
C ASN A 399 -2.40 18.19 13.57
N TYR A 400 -1.16 17.86 13.22
CA TYR A 400 -0.82 16.60 12.54
C TYR A 400 -1.28 15.38 13.36
N PHE A 401 -0.95 15.31 14.65
CA PHE A 401 -1.36 14.18 15.49
C PHE A 401 -2.87 14.10 15.68
N LYS A 402 -3.58 15.24 15.71
CA LYS A 402 -5.03 15.28 15.78
C LYS A 402 -5.68 14.62 14.57
N GLU A 403 -5.19 14.91 13.37
CA GLU A 403 -5.69 14.29 12.14
C GLU A 403 -5.27 12.82 12.03
N LEU A 404 -4.04 12.48 12.43
CA LEU A 404 -3.57 11.08 12.42
C LEU A 404 -4.36 10.21 13.41
N ARG A 405 -4.80 10.76 14.55
CA ARG A 405 -5.57 10.03 15.57
C ARG A 405 -6.91 9.47 15.06
N LEU A 406 -7.43 9.97 13.93
CA LEU A 406 -8.60 9.40 13.27
C LEU A 406 -8.43 7.90 12.93
N TYR A 407 -7.19 7.45 12.70
CA TYR A 407 -6.85 6.05 12.38
C TYR A 407 -6.55 5.17 13.59
N TYR A 408 -6.70 5.70 14.80
CA TYR A 408 -6.42 4.96 16.06
C TYR A 408 -7.58 5.09 17.05
N GLY A 409 -8.79 5.25 16.52
CA GLY A 409 -10.01 5.48 17.30
C GLY A 409 -10.63 4.23 17.94
N ARG A 410 -10.09 3.02 17.70
CA ARG A 410 -10.57 1.77 18.32
C ARG A 410 -10.00 1.48 19.73
N ASN A 411 -9.30 2.45 20.32
CA ASN A 411 -8.73 2.33 21.67
C ASN A 411 -9.77 2.44 22.78
#